data_AF-A0A3S1A6V1-F1
#
_entry.id   AF-A0A3S1A6V1-F1
#
_cell.length_a   1.000
_cell.length_b   1.000
_cell.length_c   1.000
_cell.angle_alpha   90.00
_cell.angle_beta   90.00
_cell.angle_gamma   90.00
#
_symmetry.space_group_name_H-M   'P 1'
#
loop_
_entity.id
_entity.type
_entity.pdbx_description
1 polymer ?
#
loop_
_entity_poly.entity_id
_entity_poly.type
_entity_poly.pdbx_seq_one_letter_code
_entity_poly.pdbx_strand_id
1 'polypeptide(L)'
;QRWSAFFREVDPDLITGYNIQNFDFPYLVNRANHLKVRDFIYLGRIKNVASVLKDSMIQSKQMGKRENKVLNIEGRVQFDLLQILLRDYKLRSYTLNSVSFHFLQEQKEDVQHSIITDLQNGNEQTRRRLAVYCLKDAILPLRLLEKLMSFINYMEMARVTGVPLSFLLSRGQQIKVVSQLLRKAKEQDLLLPAQKIETGDEYEGATVIEPNKG
;
A
#
# COMPACT_ATOMS: atom_id res chain seq x y z
N GLN A 1 -22.37 -2.72 -8.19
CA GLN A 1 -22.71 -1.91 -9.38
C GLN A 1 -22.69 -0.41 -9.10
N ARG A 2 -23.49 0.12 -8.15
CA ARG A 2 -23.49 1.57 -7.85
C ARG A 2 -22.12 2.09 -7.40
N TRP A 3 -21.44 1.39 -6.49
CA TRP A 3 -20.10 1.80 -6.05
C TRP A 3 -19.08 1.86 -7.19
N SER A 4 -19.05 0.87 -8.09
CA SER A 4 -18.15 0.88 -9.25
C SER A 4 -18.49 1.99 -10.25
N ALA A 5 -19.77 2.37 -10.38
CA ALA A 5 -20.18 3.51 -11.20
C ALA A 5 -19.70 4.83 -10.55
N PHE A 6 -19.98 5.02 -9.26
CA PHE A 6 -19.50 6.15 -8.47
C PHE A 6 -17.98 6.29 -8.53
N PHE A 7 -17.24 5.19 -8.37
CA PHE A 7 -15.78 5.17 -8.44
C PHE A 7 -15.26 5.66 -9.81
N ARG A 8 -15.95 5.31 -10.90
CA ARG A 8 -15.61 5.81 -12.24
C ARG A 8 -16.01 7.26 -12.46
N GLU A 9 -17.12 7.69 -11.88
CA GLU A 9 -17.64 9.06 -11.97
C GLU A 9 -16.75 10.06 -11.21
N VAL A 10 -16.34 9.71 -9.99
CA VAL A 10 -15.40 10.51 -9.18
C VAL A 10 -14.01 10.60 -9.83
N ASP A 11 -13.63 9.59 -10.61
CA ASP A 11 -12.33 9.48 -11.28
C ASP A 11 -11.11 9.76 -10.37
N PRO A 12 -10.94 9.05 -9.24
CA PRO A 12 -9.84 9.33 -8.30
C PRO A 12 -8.46 9.03 -8.90
N ASP A 13 -7.53 9.98 -8.78
CA ASP A 13 -6.12 9.78 -9.17
C ASP A 13 -5.38 8.88 -8.17
N LEU A 14 -5.65 9.08 -6.88
CA LEU A 14 -5.05 8.36 -5.77
C LEU A 14 -6.13 7.57 -5.00
N ILE A 15 -5.86 6.30 -4.79
CA ILE A 15 -6.69 5.41 -3.99
C ILE A 15 -5.88 5.04 -2.76
N THR A 16 -6.41 5.37 -1.58
CA THR A 16 -5.77 5.06 -0.31
C THR A 16 -6.75 4.42 0.67
N GLY A 17 -6.23 3.93 1.77
CA GLY A 17 -6.92 3.19 2.81
C GLY A 17 -5.92 2.41 3.65
N TYR A 18 -6.42 1.48 4.46
CA TYR A 18 -5.61 0.65 5.34
C TYR A 18 -5.84 -0.82 5.01
N ASN A 19 -4.82 -1.51 4.49
CA ASN A 19 -4.90 -2.91 4.08
C ASN A 19 -5.81 -3.17 2.86
N ILE A 20 -6.03 -2.16 2.03
CA ILE A 20 -6.87 -2.24 0.82
C ILE A 20 -6.35 -3.25 -0.20
N GLN A 21 -5.04 -3.44 -0.28
CA GLN A 21 -4.42 -4.35 -1.26
C GLN A 21 -4.63 -5.82 -0.90
N ASN A 22 -4.56 -6.17 0.38
CA ASN A 22 -4.62 -7.56 0.83
C ASN A 22 -6.00 -7.97 1.35
N PHE A 23 -6.90 -7.02 1.63
CA PHE A 23 -8.25 -7.32 2.11
C PHE A 23 -9.35 -6.72 1.22
N ASP A 24 -9.53 -5.40 1.20
CA ASP A 24 -10.72 -4.77 0.60
C ASP A 24 -10.89 -5.08 -0.89
N PHE A 25 -9.86 -4.81 -1.70
CA PHE A 25 -9.94 -5.08 -3.13
C PHE A 25 -10.07 -6.56 -3.47
N PRO A 26 -9.24 -7.46 -2.90
CA PRO A 26 -9.44 -8.90 -3.09
C PRO A 26 -10.84 -9.36 -2.73
N TYR A 27 -11.37 -8.92 -1.59
CA TYR A 27 -12.70 -9.30 -1.14
C TYR A 27 -13.78 -8.80 -2.10
N LEU A 28 -13.74 -7.53 -2.47
CA LEU A 28 -14.73 -6.92 -3.37
C LEU A 28 -14.75 -7.57 -4.75
N VAL A 29 -13.58 -7.81 -5.36
CA VAL A 29 -13.46 -8.46 -6.67
C VAL A 29 -13.97 -9.91 -6.61
N ASN A 30 -13.53 -10.68 -5.61
CA ASN A 30 -13.96 -12.07 -5.45
C ASN A 30 -15.48 -12.15 -5.19
N ARG A 31 -16.01 -11.26 -4.37
CA ARG A 31 -17.45 -11.19 -4.07
C ARG A 31 -18.26 -10.80 -5.30
N ALA A 32 -17.80 -9.85 -6.09
CA ALA A 32 -18.46 -9.47 -7.34
C ALA A 32 -18.47 -10.61 -8.35
N ASN A 33 -17.35 -11.35 -8.50
CA ASN A 33 -17.28 -12.53 -9.35
C ASN A 33 -18.24 -13.63 -8.89
N HIS A 34 -18.28 -13.92 -7.59
CA HIS A 34 -19.20 -14.89 -7.00
C HIS A 34 -20.68 -14.53 -7.26
N LEU A 35 -21.03 -13.23 -7.12
CA LEU A 35 -22.37 -12.71 -7.40
C LEU A 35 -22.62 -12.45 -8.89
N LYS A 36 -21.68 -12.78 -9.79
CA LYS A 36 -21.76 -12.58 -11.24
C LYS A 36 -22.00 -11.12 -11.66
N VAL A 37 -21.49 -10.16 -10.88
CA VAL A 37 -21.58 -8.73 -11.17
C VAL A 37 -20.46 -8.32 -12.13
N ARG A 38 -20.67 -8.54 -13.42
CA ARG A 38 -19.64 -8.40 -14.47
C ARG A 38 -19.02 -7.01 -14.55
N ASP A 39 -19.80 -5.94 -14.37
CA ASP A 39 -19.32 -4.56 -14.56
C ASP A 39 -18.47 -4.03 -13.39
N PHE A 40 -18.36 -4.78 -12.30
CA PHE A 40 -17.62 -4.35 -11.12
C PHE A 40 -16.10 -4.31 -11.37
N ILE A 41 -15.58 -5.27 -12.13
CA ILE A 41 -14.13 -5.47 -12.31
C ILE A 41 -13.48 -4.45 -13.25
N TYR A 42 -14.23 -3.51 -13.82
CA TYR A 42 -13.68 -2.44 -14.66
C TYR A 42 -13.47 -1.17 -13.82
N LEU A 43 -12.39 -1.18 -13.03
CA LEU A 43 -12.06 -0.08 -12.10
C LEU A 43 -10.98 0.88 -12.65
N GLY A 44 -10.17 0.43 -13.62
CA GLY A 44 -9.17 1.28 -14.27
C GLY A 44 -9.78 2.36 -15.16
N ARG A 45 -8.94 3.31 -15.61
CA ARG A 45 -9.31 4.33 -16.62
C ARG A 45 -9.43 3.74 -18.04
N ILE A 46 -8.80 2.59 -18.29
CA ILE A 46 -8.92 1.86 -19.57
C ILE A 46 -10.18 1.00 -19.53
N LYS A 47 -11.25 1.44 -20.22
CA LYS A 47 -12.60 0.86 -20.14
C LYS A 47 -12.68 -0.63 -20.44
N ASN A 48 -11.85 -1.14 -21.35
CA ASN A 48 -11.89 -2.52 -21.83
C ASN A 48 -10.88 -3.44 -21.12
N VAL A 49 -10.25 -2.97 -20.04
CA VAL A 49 -9.30 -3.76 -19.25
C VAL A 49 -9.92 -4.10 -17.91
N ALA A 50 -10.10 -5.39 -17.65
CA ALA A 50 -10.54 -5.87 -16.37
C ALA A 50 -9.42 -5.78 -15.32
N SER A 51 -9.80 -5.42 -14.11
CA SER A 51 -8.98 -5.49 -12.90
C SER A 51 -8.95 -6.95 -12.41
N VAL A 52 -7.75 -7.52 -12.41
CA VAL A 52 -7.44 -8.91 -12.07
C VAL A 52 -6.47 -8.92 -10.89
N LEU A 53 -6.76 -9.76 -9.90
CA LEU A 53 -5.88 -9.99 -8.77
C LEU A 53 -4.70 -10.85 -9.19
N LYS A 54 -3.50 -10.42 -8.81
CA LYS A 54 -2.27 -11.19 -8.97
C LYS A 54 -1.56 -11.28 -7.64
N ASP A 55 -1.05 -12.46 -7.31
CA ASP A 55 -0.17 -12.62 -6.16
C ASP A 55 1.23 -12.10 -6.51
N SER A 56 1.85 -11.39 -5.56
CA SER A 56 3.15 -10.77 -5.69
C SER A 56 3.95 -11.04 -4.43
N MET A 57 5.14 -11.62 -4.58
CA MET A 57 6.03 -11.90 -3.46
C MET A 57 7.20 -10.89 -3.47
N ILE A 58 7.41 -10.23 -2.35
CA ILE A 58 8.54 -9.33 -2.13
C ILE A 58 9.41 -9.95 -1.03
N GLN A 59 10.69 -10.15 -1.34
CA GLN A 59 11.66 -10.68 -0.40
C GLN A 59 12.92 -9.81 -0.39
N SER A 60 13.31 -9.34 0.80
CA SER A 60 14.63 -8.72 1.01
C SER A 60 15.11 -8.92 2.45
N LYS A 61 16.42 -8.84 2.69
CA LYS A 61 16.98 -8.93 4.05
C LYS A 61 16.39 -7.86 4.99
N GLN A 62 16.12 -6.66 4.48
CA GLN A 62 15.58 -5.53 5.26
C GLN A 62 14.07 -5.62 5.49
N MET A 63 13.30 -6.07 4.49
CA MET A 63 11.83 -6.06 4.52
C MET A 63 11.21 -7.41 4.92
N GLY A 64 12.04 -8.45 5.01
CA GLY A 64 11.59 -9.84 5.16
C GLY A 64 10.95 -10.38 3.89
N LYS A 65 10.27 -11.53 4.02
CA LYS A 65 9.43 -12.14 2.99
C LYS A 65 7.97 -11.75 3.22
N ARG A 66 7.33 -11.18 2.21
CA ARG A 66 5.92 -10.79 2.25
C ARG A 66 5.21 -11.18 0.97
N GLU A 67 4.03 -11.74 1.12
CA GLU A 67 3.10 -12.05 0.05
C GLU A 67 2.01 -10.97 0.06
N ASN A 68 1.90 -10.26 -1.06
CA ASN A 68 0.92 -9.21 -1.26
C ASN A 68 0.05 -9.57 -2.47
N LYS A 69 -1.19 -9.09 -2.48
CA LYS A 69 -2.06 -9.11 -3.66
C LYS A 69 -1.97 -7.76 -4.36
N VAL A 70 -1.86 -7.81 -5.68
CA VAL A 70 -1.84 -6.62 -6.53
C VAL A 70 -3.03 -6.68 -7.47
N LEU A 71 -3.87 -5.66 -7.42
CA LEU A 71 -4.95 -5.45 -8.36
C LEU A 71 -4.50 -4.43 -9.41
N ASN A 72 -4.65 -4.72 -10.70
CA ASN A 72 -4.37 -3.71 -11.73
C ASN A 72 -5.55 -2.73 -11.82
N ILE A 73 -5.27 -1.44 -11.61
CA ILE A 73 -6.23 -0.34 -11.76
C ILE A 73 -5.55 0.74 -12.61
N GLU A 74 -5.55 0.50 -13.91
CA GLU A 74 -4.76 1.29 -14.87
C GLU A 74 -5.09 2.78 -14.81
N GLY A 75 -4.07 3.63 -14.82
CA GLY A 75 -4.21 5.09 -14.77
C GLY A 75 -4.53 5.67 -13.39
N ARG A 76 -4.58 4.85 -12.34
CA ARG A 76 -4.77 5.29 -10.94
C ARG A 76 -3.63 4.78 -10.05
N VAL A 77 -3.26 5.57 -9.05
CA VAL A 77 -2.23 5.19 -8.07
C VAL A 77 -2.88 4.56 -6.85
N GLN A 78 -2.43 3.36 -6.47
CA GLN A 78 -2.78 2.75 -5.20
C GLN A 78 -1.71 3.06 -4.15
N PHE A 79 -2.14 3.59 -3.01
CA PHE A 79 -1.28 4.08 -1.93
C PHE A 79 -1.79 3.55 -0.59
N ASP A 80 -1.50 2.28 -0.30
CA ASP A 80 -1.97 1.58 0.90
C ASP A 80 -1.13 1.98 2.11
N LEU A 81 -1.77 2.56 3.12
CA LEU A 81 -1.11 3.06 4.31
C LEU A 81 -0.45 1.94 5.13
N LEU A 82 -1.03 0.73 5.13
CA LEU A 82 -0.42 -0.38 5.87
C LEU A 82 0.96 -0.73 5.28
N GLN A 83 1.09 -0.73 3.96
CA GLN A 83 2.36 -1.04 3.30
C GLN A 83 3.42 0.03 3.59
N ILE A 84 3.01 1.30 3.63
CA ILE A 84 3.88 2.44 3.99
C ILE A 84 4.38 2.28 5.42
N LEU A 85 3.47 2.05 6.37
CA LEU A 85 3.81 1.94 7.78
C LEU A 85 4.76 0.77 8.04
N LEU A 86 4.48 -0.37 7.43
CA LEU A 86 5.32 -1.56 7.55
C LEU A 86 6.71 -1.40 6.90
N ARG A 87 6.91 -0.38 6.07
CA ARG A 87 8.18 -0.06 5.39
C ARG A 87 8.97 1.01 6.15
N ASP A 88 8.28 2.05 6.61
CA ASP A 88 8.94 3.25 7.13
C ASP A 88 9.03 3.26 8.65
N TYR A 89 8.22 2.47 9.35
CA TYR A 89 8.16 2.44 10.82
C TYR A 89 8.34 1.02 11.36
N LYS A 90 8.99 0.91 12.52
CA LYS A 90 9.11 -0.33 13.32
C LYS A 90 8.20 -0.22 14.55
N LEU A 91 6.96 -0.68 14.43
CA LEU A 91 5.94 -0.62 15.48
C LEU A 91 5.73 -2.00 16.10
N ARG A 92 5.25 -2.04 17.35
CA ARG A 92 4.88 -3.30 18.02
C ARG A 92 3.62 -3.94 17.43
N SER A 93 2.68 -3.11 16.96
CA SER A 93 1.43 -3.54 16.34
C SER A 93 1.08 -2.63 15.17
N TYR A 94 0.55 -3.23 14.10
CA TYR A 94 0.10 -2.57 12.88
C TYR A 94 -1.41 -2.75 12.69
N THR A 95 -2.18 -2.77 13.77
CA THR A 95 -3.64 -2.62 13.66
C THR A 95 -3.97 -1.15 13.49
N LEU A 96 -5.03 -0.84 12.73
CA LEU A 96 -5.46 0.54 12.52
C LEU A 96 -5.70 1.28 13.85
N ASN A 97 -6.26 0.60 14.86
CA ASN A 97 -6.45 1.16 16.19
C ASN A 97 -5.12 1.52 16.87
N SER A 98 -4.14 0.59 16.88
CA SER A 98 -2.83 0.83 17.50
C SER A 98 -2.06 1.97 16.82
N VAL A 99 -2.12 2.03 15.48
CA VAL A 99 -1.45 3.07 14.70
C VAL A 99 -2.15 4.42 14.87
N SER A 100 -3.48 4.45 14.87
CA SER A 100 -4.25 5.68 15.12
C SER A 100 -3.98 6.22 16.51
N PHE A 101 -3.93 5.37 17.52
CA PHE A 101 -3.55 5.78 18.87
C PHE A 101 -2.12 6.32 18.92
N HIS A 102 -1.16 5.61 18.32
CA HIS A 102 0.24 6.01 18.32
C HIS A 102 0.48 7.39 17.68
N PHE A 103 -0.13 7.67 16.52
CA PHE A 103 0.15 8.91 15.77
C PHE A 103 -0.88 10.02 15.98
N LEU A 104 -2.15 9.69 16.19
CA LEU A 104 -3.23 10.67 16.33
C LEU A 104 -3.68 10.86 17.78
N GLN A 105 -3.26 9.99 18.72
CA GLN A 105 -3.77 9.97 20.10
C GLN A 105 -5.30 9.77 20.17
N GLU A 106 -5.86 9.10 19.17
CA GLU A 106 -7.27 8.78 19.08
C GLU A 106 -7.50 7.28 19.21
N GLN A 107 -8.47 6.90 20.03
CA GLN A 107 -8.94 5.53 20.09
C GLN A 107 -10.13 5.34 19.14
N LYS A 108 -10.10 4.23 18.40
CA LYS A 108 -11.24 3.76 17.64
C LYS A 108 -12.24 3.14 18.63
N GLU A 109 -13.53 3.43 18.44
CA GLU A 109 -14.57 2.62 19.10
C GLU A 109 -14.58 1.26 18.41
N ASP A 110 -14.14 0.22 19.11
CA ASP A 110 -14.02 -1.10 18.50
C ASP A 110 -15.39 -1.78 18.45
N VAL A 111 -15.88 -2.05 17.25
CA VAL A 111 -17.05 -2.91 17.02
C VAL A 111 -16.51 -4.30 16.80
N GLN A 112 -16.77 -5.20 17.75
CA GLN A 112 -16.35 -6.60 17.61
C GLN A 112 -16.96 -7.22 16.35
N HIS A 113 -16.16 -8.03 15.65
CA HIS A 113 -16.60 -8.62 14.38
C HIS A 113 -17.85 -9.50 14.53
N SER A 114 -18.02 -10.13 15.69
CA SER A 114 -19.17 -10.98 16.02
C SER A 114 -20.50 -10.23 15.99
N ILE A 115 -20.52 -8.97 16.42
CA ILE A 115 -21.75 -8.17 16.53
C ILE A 115 -22.13 -7.46 15.23
N ILE A 116 -21.26 -7.46 14.21
CA ILE A 116 -21.52 -6.76 12.94
C ILE A 116 -22.76 -7.34 12.25
N THR A 117 -22.91 -8.66 12.24
CA THR A 117 -24.06 -9.35 11.65
C THR A 117 -25.36 -8.96 12.35
N ASP A 118 -25.34 -8.91 13.68
CA ASP A 118 -26.52 -8.54 14.49
C ASP A 118 -26.89 -7.07 14.29
N LEU A 119 -25.90 -6.17 14.24
CA LEU A 119 -26.11 -4.75 13.97
C LEU A 119 -26.70 -4.50 12.57
N GLN A 120 -26.26 -5.29 11.57
CA GLN A 120 -26.77 -5.20 10.20
C GLN A 120 -28.22 -5.67 10.10
N ASN A 121 -28.54 -6.80 10.77
CA ASN A 121 -29.88 -7.40 10.79
C ASN A 121 -30.86 -6.71 11.74
N GLY A 122 -30.38 -5.78 12.57
CA GLY A 122 -31.21 -4.95 13.44
C GLY A 122 -32.01 -3.86 12.72
N ASN A 123 -32.11 -2.70 13.36
CA ASN A 123 -32.93 -1.58 12.88
C ASN A 123 -32.09 -0.52 12.14
N GLU A 124 -32.74 0.57 11.73
CA GLU A 124 -32.06 1.68 11.07
C GLU A 124 -30.97 2.31 11.94
N GLN A 125 -31.19 2.41 13.25
CA GLN A 125 -30.23 3.02 14.17
C GLN A 125 -28.98 2.14 14.36
N THR A 126 -29.11 0.82 14.41
CA THR A 126 -27.96 -0.09 14.47
C THR A 126 -27.15 -0.03 13.17
N ARG A 127 -27.81 0.04 12.00
CA ARG A 127 -27.13 0.25 10.72
C ARG A 127 -26.49 1.63 10.62
N ARG A 128 -27.11 2.68 11.16
CA ARG A 128 -26.50 4.02 11.26
C ARG A 128 -25.22 3.98 12.08
N ARG A 129 -25.22 3.29 13.23
CA ARG A 129 -24.02 3.09 14.04
C ARG A 129 -22.92 2.38 13.25
N LEU A 130 -23.26 1.31 12.52
CA LEU A 130 -22.31 0.60 11.67
C LEU A 130 -21.75 1.48 10.53
N ALA A 131 -22.59 2.33 9.93
CA ALA A 131 -22.16 3.27 8.90
C ALA A 131 -21.19 4.33 9.45
N VAL A 132 -21.45 4.87 10.64
CA VAL A 132 -20.54 5.83 11.32
C VAL A 132 -19.19 5.16 11.64
N TYR A 133 -19.22 3.92 12.11
CA TYR A 133 -18.00 3.12 12.34
C TYR A 133 -17.19 2.95 11.05
N CYS A 134 -17.84 2.53 9.95
CA CYS A 134 -17.19 2.36 8.66
C CYS A 134 -16.64 3.70 8.11
N LEU A 135 -17.35 4.81 8.33
CA LEU A 135 -16.91 6.14 7.91
C LEU A 135 -15.67 6.59 8.70
N LYS A 136 -15.63 6.34 10.02
CA LYS A 136 -14.44 6.62 10.84
C LYS A 136 -13.23 5.83 10.34
N ASP A 137 -13.41 4.55 10.00
CA ASP A 137 -12.37 3.70 9.43
C ASP A 137 -11.86 4.18 8.05
N ALA A 138 -12.72 4.81 7.25
CA ALA A 138 -12.31 5.40 5.97
C ALA A 138 -11.57 6.75 6.13
N ILE A 139 -11.90 7.52 7.19
CA ILE A 139 -11.29 8.84 7.45
C ILE A 139 -9.93 8.71 8.13
N LEU A 140 -9.74 7.74 9.04
CA LEU A 140 -8.49 7.58 9.78
C LEU A 140 -7.24 7.43 8.87
N PRO A 141 -7.26 6.63 7.79
CA PRO A 141 -6.12 6.54 6.87
C PRO A 141 -5.78 7.87 6.20
N LEU A 142 -6.77 8.68 5.86
CA LEU A 142 -6.55 10.01 5.29
C LEU A 142 -5.85 10.93 6.29
N ARG A 143 -6.32 10.96 7.54
CA ARG A 143 -5.71 11.76 8.61
C ARG A 143 -4.30 11.30 8.95
N LEU A 144 -4.05 9.99 8.93
CA LEU A 144 -2.71 9.42 9.14
C LEU A 144 -1.77 9.80 8.00
N LEU A 145 -2.21 9.71 6.73
CA LEU A 145 -1.40 10.12 5.58
C LEU A 145 -1.00 11.59 5.66
N GLU A 146 -1.92 12.47 6.06
CA GLU A 146 -1.67 13.89 6.25
C GLU A 146 -0.69 14.14 7.39
N LYS A 147 -0.94 13.56 8.57
CA LYS A 147 -0.09 13.66 9.77
C LYS A 147 1.36 13.22 9.49
N LEU A 148 1.52 12.14 8.72
CA LEU A 148 2.82 11.55 8.42
C LEU A 148 3.49 12.16 7.18
N MET A 149 2.79 13.08 6.47
CA MET A 149 3.21 13.65 5.19
C MET A 149 3.65 12.60 4.17
N SER A 150 3.11 11.37 4.26
CA SER A 150 3.66 10.22 3.54
C SER A 150 3.59 10.41 2.03
N PHE A 151 2.50 10.98 1.52
CA PHE A 151 2.37 11.25 0.09
C PHE A 151 3.41 12.25 -0.41
N ILE A 152 3.64 13.33 0.34
CA ILE A 152 4.62 14.38 -0.02
C ILE A 152 6.03 13.78 -0.06
N ASN A 153 6.41 13.04 0.98
CA ASN A 153 7.74 12.41 1.08
C ASN A 153 7.98 11.40 -0.05
N TYR A 154 6.97 10.61 -0.42
CA TYR A 154 7.08 9.66 -1.53
C TYR A 154 7.10 10.36 -2.89
N MET A 155 6.35 11.44 -3.05
CA MET A 155 6.42 12.26 -4.27
C MET A 155 7.80 12.89 -4.45
N GLU A 156 8.41 13.41 -3.38
CA GLU A 156 9.77 13.93 -3.41
C GLU A 156 10.78 12.83 -3.74
N MET A 157 10.70 11.68 -3.07
CA MET A 157 11.54 10.52 -3.35
C MET A 157 11.43 10.08 -4.83
N ALA A 158 10.23 10.08 -5.40
CA ALA A 158 10.00 9.73 -6.81
C ALA A 158 10.65 10.76 -7.75
N ARG A 159 10.55 12.06 -7.43
CA ARG A 159 11.18 13.15 -8.20
C ARG A 159 12.70 13.07 -8.16
N VAL A 160 13.27 12.86 -6.98
CA VAL A 160 14.74 12.77 -6.79
C VAL A 160 15.32 11.57 -7.51
N THR A 161 14.69 10.40 -7.38
CA THR A 161 15.22 9.14 -7.93
C THR A 161 14.77 8.87 -9.37
N GLY A 162 13.79 9.61 -9.86
CA GLY A 162 13.27 9.51 -11.22
C GLY A 162 12.51 8.21 -11.52
N VAL A 163 11.96 7.55 -10.50
CA VAL A 163 11.16 6.31 -10.63
C VAL A 163 9.67 6.58 -10.49
N PRO A 164 8.78 5.74 -11.07
CA PRO A 164 7.35 5.84 -10.84
C PRO A 164 6.97 5.72 -9.36
N LEU A 165 5.96 6.47 -8.91
CA LEU A 165 5.48 6.44 -7.53
C LEU A 165 5.10 5.02 -7.05
N SER A 166 4.49 4.22 -7.92
CA SER A 166 4.13 2.82 -7.63
C SER A 166 5.34 1.92 -7.34
N PHE A 167 6.52 2.23 -7.90
CA PHE A 167 7.75 1.48 -7.63
C PHE A 167 8.26 1.72 -6.22
N LEU A 168 7.95 2.87 -5.63
CA LEU A 168 8.33 3.17 -4.24
C LEU A 168 7.60 2.28 -3.23
N LEU A 169 6.49 1.63 -3.59
CA LEU A 169 5.81 0.66 -2.72
C LEU A 169 6.12 -0.78 -3.13
N SER A 170 6.15 -1.05 -4.43
CA SER A 170 6.28 -2.41 -4.98
C SER A 170 7.71 -2.90 -5.16
N ARG A 171 8.71 -2.00 -5.17
CA ARG A 171 10.12 -2.35 -5.45
C ARG A 171 11.05 -1.92 -4.31
N GLY A 172 12.22 -2.57 -4.27
CA GLY A 172 13.31 -2.27 -3.34
C GLY A 172 14.14 -1.04 -3.73
N GLN A 173 15.27 -0.84 -3.05
CA GLN A 173 16.12 0.34 -3.26
C GLN A 173 16.91 0.30 -4.58
N GLN A 174 17.26 -0.89 -5.08
CA GLN A 174 18.11 -1.05 -6.28
C GLN A 174 17.54 -0.33 -7.52
N ILE A 175 16.23 -0.38 -7.76
CA ILE A 175 15.62 0.26 -8.94
C ILE A 175 15.81 1.77 -8.96
N LYS A 176 15.90 2.40 -7.77
CA LYS A 176 16.14 3.84 -7.63
C LYS A 176 17.55 4.20 -8.05
N VAL A 177 18.53 3.38 -7.65
CA VAL A 177 19.95 3.58 -8.01
C VAL A 177 20.15 3.33 -9.50
N VAL A 178 19.57 2.25 -10.04
CA VAL A 178 19.65 1.92 -11.46
C VAL A 178 19.04 3.04 -12.32
N SER A 179 17.88 3.58 -11.93
CA SER A 179 17.26 4.73 -12.61
C SER A 179 18.20 5.95 -12.66
N GLN A 180 18.83 6.30 -11.54
CA GLN A 180 19.76 7.43 -11.47
C GLN A 180 21.02 7.17 -12.28
N LEU A 181 21.60 5.96 -12.17
CA LEU A 181 22.80 5.58 -12.90
C LEU A 181 22.58 5.62 -14.42
N LEU A 182 21.44 5.10 -14.91
CA LEU A 182 21.09 5.16 -16.33
C LEU A 182 20.94 6.60 -16.84
N ARG A 183 20.32 7.49 -16.04
CA ARG A 183 20.19 8.90 -16.40
C ARG A 183 21.56 9.58 -16.51
N LYS A 184 22.47 9.31 -15.58
CA LYS A 184 23.84 9.84 -15.59
C LYS A 184 24.72 9.24 -16.68
N ALA A 185 24.63 7.95 -16.94
CA ALA A 185 25.33 7.30 -18.04
C ALA A 185 24.94 7.92 -19.39
N LYS A 186 23.65 8.21 -19.59
CA LYS A 186 23.16 8.88 -20.81
C LYS A 186 23.74 10.28 -21.00
N GLU A 187 23.91 11.06 -19.93
CA GLU A 187 24.52 12.41 -20.00
C GLU A 187 25.99 12.35 -20.47
N GLN A 188 26.68 11.23 -20.25
CA GLN A 188 28.08 11.02 -20.60
C GLN A 188 28.28 10.11 -21.82
N ASP A 189 27.21 9.75 -22.54
CA ASP A 189 27.23 8.80 -23.67
C ASP A 189 27.86 7.44 -23.32
N LEU A 190 27.57 6.94 -22.11
CA LEU A 190 28.04 5.66 -21.60
C LEU A 190 26.94 4.59 -21.68
N LEU A 191 27.36 3.34 -21.85
CA LEU A 191 26.50 2.16 -21.80
C LEU A 191 26.77 1.35 -20.54
N LEU A 192 25.70 0.87 -19.89
CA LEU A 192 25.83 -0.04 -18.75
C LEU A 192 25.92 -1.49 -19.24
N PRO A 193 26.95 -2.26 -18.82
CA PRO A 193 27.07 -3.67 -19.17
C PRO A 193 26.01 -4.51 -18.47
N ALA A 194 25.45 -5.50 -19.17
CA ALA A 194 24.49 -6.45 -18.62
C ALA A 194 25.23 -7.67 -18.02
N GLN A 195 25.74 -7.52 -16.80
CA GLN A 195 26.41 -8.62 -16.08
C GLN A 195 25.39 -9.47 -15.32
N LYS A 196 25.58 -10.79 -15.32
CA LYS A 196 24.83 -11.70 -14.45
C LYS A 196 25.38 -11.56 -13.03
N ILE A 197 24.48 -11.42 -12.07
CA ILE A 197 24.84 -11.32 -10.66
C ILE A 197 25.08 -12.74 -10.13
N GLU A 198 26.32 -13.05 -9.80
CA GLU A 198 26.66 -14.24 -9.02
C GLU A 198 26.70 -13.86 -7.53
N THR A 199 26.23 -14.77 -6.68
CA THR A 199 26.27 -14.53 -5.23
C THR A 199 27.67 -14.86 -4.76
N GLY A 200 28.51 -13.84 -4.60
CA GLY A 200 29.84 -13.97 -4.02
C GLY A 200 29.81 -14.06 -2.49
N ASP A 201 30.96 -14.35 -1.90
CA ASP A 201 31.15 -14.36 -0.45
C ASP A 201 31.03 -12.94 0.15
N GLU A 202 30.74 -12.89 1.46
CA GLU A 202 30.72 -11.63 2.19
C GLU A 202 32.14 -11.01 2.23
N TYR A 203 32.23 -9.69 2.11
CA TYR A 203 33.48 -8.95 2.19
C TYR A 203 33.66 -8.36 3.60
N GLU A 204 34.90 -8.09 4.01
CA GLU A 204 35.19 -7.53 5.33
C GLU A 204 34.49 -6.17 5.52
N GLY A 205 33.69 -6.09 6.59
CA GLY A 205 32.88 -4.92 6.92
C GLY A 205 33.58 -3.96 7.89
N ALA A 206 32.78 -3.26 8.71
CA ALA A 206 33.31 -2.34 9.71
C ALA A 206 33.90 -3.09 10.91
N THR A 207 34.98 -2.55 11.49
CA THR A 207 35.54 -3.01 12.77
C THR A 207 34.72 -2.49 13.94
N VAL A 208 34.39 -3.36 14.90
CA VAL A 208 33.74 -2.98 16.16
C VAL A 208 34.79 -2.97 17.27
N ILE A 209 34.95 -1.84 17.95
CA ILE A 209 35.90 -1.71 19.08
C ILE A 209 35.33 -2.43 20.30
N GLU A 210 36.17 -3.14 21.04
CA GLU A 210 35.79 -3.80 22.28
C GLU A 210 35.29 -2.78 23.32
N PRO A 211 34.07 -2.94 23.85
CA PRO A 211 33.53 -2.01 24.83
C PRO A 211 34.11 -2.26 26.22
N ASN A 212 34.43 -1.19 26.95
CA ASN A 212 34.69 -1.27 28.38
C ASN A 212 33.36 -1.53 29.11
N LYS A 213 33.12 -2.79 29.48
CA LYS A 213 31.95 -3.18 30.27
C LYS A 213 32.08 -2.61 31.68
N GLY A 214 31.13 -1.77 32.08
CA GLY A 214 30.97 -1.29 33.46
C GLY A 214 30.20 -2.26 34.33
#